data_AF-A0A662KIQ7-F1
#
_entry.id   AF-A0A662KIQ7-F1
#
_cell.length_a   1.000
_cell.length_b   1.000
_cell.length_c   1.000
_cell.angle_alpha   90.00
_cell.angle_beta   90.00
_cell.angle_gamma   90.00
#
_symmetry.space_group_name_H-M   'P 1'
#
loop_
_entity.id
_entity.type
_entity.pdbx_description
1 polymer ?
#
loop_
_entity_poly.entity_id
_entity_poly.type
_entity_poly.pdbx_seq_one_letter_code
_entity_poly.pdbx_strand_id
1 'polypeptide(L)'
;MRKAVLVLLVLLGLTAKSGQFAWMTDVVRPLVLQFMQMNFEGTWEVYSNSNGCIQYTNKTDSEAKVEILRSDGFYGWIKVPENGIVVVCGSVAHFLAVSDFELPLKPGPWVP
;
A
#
# COMPACT_ATOMS: atom_id res chain seq x y z
N MET A 1 20.86 -52.97 -29.34
CA MET A 1 20.18 -53.04 -28.03
C MET A 1 21.10 -52.45 -26.96
N ARG A 2 20.54 -51.63 -26.04
CA ARG A 2 21.11 -51.06 -24.78
C ARG A 2 22.19 -49.97 -24.97
N LYS A 3 21.85 -48.68 -24.83
CA LYS A 3 21.69 -47.84 -23.60
C LYS A 3 22.89 -47.90 -22.65
N ALA A 4 23.66 -46.81 -22.59
CA ALA A 4 24.14 -46.22 -21.33
C ALA A 4 24.64 -44.80 -21.61
N VAL A 5 23.93 -43.82 -21.06
CA VAL A 5 24.33 -42.42 -20.92
C VAL A 5 25.16 -42.34 -19.65
N LEU A 6 26.32 -41.66 -19.67
CA LEU A 6 26.94 -41.14 -18.46
C LEU A 6 27.32 -39.68 -18.68
N VAL A 7 26.65 -38.83 -17.92
CA VAL A 7 26.85 -37.39 -17.81
C VAL A 7 27.99 -37.16 -16.82
N LEU A 8 28.95 -36.29 -17.14
CA LEU A 8 29.82 -35.69 -16.13
C LEU A 8 30.00 -34.19 -16.37
N LEU A 9 29.67 -33.45 -15.32
CA LEU A 9 29.55 -32.00 -15.19
C LEU A 9 30.78 -31.21 -15.64
N VAL A 10 30.57 -30.25 -16.55
CA VAL A 10 31.50 -29.14 -16.77
C VAL A 10 31.02 -27.95 -15.93
N LEU A 11 31.77 -27.67 -14.86
CA LEU A 11 31.67 -26.46 -14.05
C LEU A 11 32.07 -25.25 -14.89
N LEU A 12 31.10 -24.59 -15.51
CA LEU A 12 31.25 -23.22 -15.97
C LEU A 12 30.74 -22.31 -14.86
N GLY A 13 31.70 -21.77 -14.09
CA GLY A 13 31.49 -20.69 -13.16
C GLY A 13 30.96 -19.46 -13.90
N LEU A 14 29.65 -19.34 -13.97
CA LEU A 14 28.97 -18.06 -14.15
C LEU A 14 29.26 -17.24 -12.89
N THR A 15 30.26 -16.38 -12.98
CA THR A 15 30.37 -15.24 -12.08
C THR A 15 29.13 -14.39 -12.29
N ALA A 16 28.06 -14.69 -11.56
CA ALA A 16 26.95 -13.78 -11.40
C ALA A 16 27.53 -12.55 -10.72
N LYS A 17 27.89 -11.55 -11.53
CA LYS A 17 28.12 -10.19 -11.07
C LYS A 17 26.83 -9.84 -10.31
N SER A 18 26.93 -9.82 -8.99
CA SER A 18 25.89 -9.37 -8.09
C SER A 18 25.63 -7.91 -8.41
N GLY A 19 24.87 -7.67 -9.47
CA GLY A 19 24.12 -6.45 -9.63
C GLY A 19 23.23 -6.41 -8.42
N GLN A 20 23.57 -5.54 -7.48
CA GLN A 20 22.71 -5.10 -6.40
C GLN A 20 21.44 -4.53 -7.05
N PHE A 21 20.53 -5.42 -7.42
CA PHE A 21 19.13 -5.12 -7.54
C PHE A 21 18.62 -5.00 -6.11
N ALA A 22 19.03 -3.91 -5.45
CA ALA A 22 18.21 -3.27 -4.45
C ALA A 22 17.02 -2.67 -5.20
N TRP A 23 16.11 -3.51 -5.70
CA TRP A 23 14.73 -3.06 -5.80
C TRP A 23 14.36 -2.86 -4.34
N MET A 24 14.46 -1.60 -3.95
CA MET A 24 13.83 -1.05 -2.79
C MET A 24 12.40 -1.59 -2.82
N THR A 25 12.14 -2.65 -2.06
CA THR A 25 10.77 -2.95 -1.67
C THR A 25 10.40 -1.75 -0.84
N ASP A 26 9.78 -0.75 -1.45
CA ASP A 26 9.00 0.23 -0.72
C ASP A 26 8.15 -0.61 0.22
N VAL A 27 8.48 -0.54 1.51
CA VAL A 27 7.90 -1.42 2.51
C VAL A 27 6.46 -0.98 2.60
N VAL A 28 5.59 -1.67 1.86
CA VAL A 28 4.16 -1.46 1.89
C VAL A 28 3.68 -1.89 3.27
N ARG A 29 3.45 -0.92 4.16
CA ARG A 29 3.00 -1.21 5.52
C ARG A 29 1.48 -1.15 5.57
N PRO A 30 0.80 -2.19 6.08
CA PRO A 30 -0.59 -2.04 6.41
C PRO A 30 -0.72 -1.05 7.58
N LEU A 31 -1.69 -0.15 7.50
CA LEU A 31 -1.99 0.82 8.54
C LEU A 31 -3.47 0.76 8.88
N VAL A 32 -3.79 0.68 10.17
CA VAL A 32 -5.16 0.67 10.66
C VAL A 32 -5.32 1.84 11.61
N LEU A 33 -6.37 2.63 11.41
CA LEU A 33 -6.67 3.78 12.26
C LEU A 33 -8.16 4.00 12.42
N GLN A 34 -8.51 4.63 13.54
CA GLN A 34 -9.84 5.18 13.78
C GLN A 34 -9.90 6.61 13.26
N PHE A 35 -11.00 6.96 12.60
CA PHE A 35 -11.23 8.29 12.05
C PHE A 35 -12.63 8.79 12.43
N MET A 36 -12.78 10.12 12.44
CA MET A 36 -14.07 10.81 12.43
C MET A 36 -14.49 11.17 11.01
N GLN A 37 -13.54 11.64 10.20
CA GLN A 37 -13.79 12.02 8.82
C GLN A 37 -12.59 11.67 7.95
N MET A 38 -12.86 11.29 6.70
CA MET A 38 -11.85 11.11 5.67
C MET A 38 -12.25 11.85 4.39
N ASN A 39 -11.26 12.41 3.72
CA ASN A 39 -11.39 12.99 2.39
C ASN A 39 -10.45 12.27 1.43
N PHE A 40 -10.97 11.80 0.29
CA PHE A 40 -10.23 11.03 -0.69
C PHE A 40 -9.95 11.92 -1.90
N GLU A 41 -8.71 12.39 -2.03
CA GLU A 41 -8.28 13.16 -3.21
C GLU A 41 -7.85 12.23 -4.34
N GLY A 42 -8.14 12.60 -5.58
CA GLY A 42 -7.82 11.80 -6.76
C GLY A 42 -9.00 10.97 -7.27
N THR A 43 -8.72 9.94 -8.06
CA THR A 43 -9.73 9.09 -8.69
C THR A 43 -9.78 7.76 -7.99
N TRP A 44 -10.96 7.42 -7.46
CA TRP A 44 -11.16 6.22 -6.64
C TRP A 44 -12.28 5.36 -7.22
N GLU A 45 -12.01 4.07 -7.35
CA GLU A 45 -13.03 3.07 -7.60
C GLU A 45 -13.60 2.60 -6.24
N VAL A 46 -14.93 2.59 -6.11
CA VAL A 46 -15.62 2.33 -4.85
C VAL A 46 -16.50 1.09 -4.96
N TYR A 47 -16.31 0.13 -4.06
CA TYR A 47 -17.09 -1.10 -3.98
C TYR A 47 -17.61 -1.32 -2.56
N SER A 48 -18.90 -1.55 -2.40
CA SER A 48 -19.50 -1.93 -1.13
C SER A 48 -19.63 -3.45 -1.05
N ASN A 49 -19.10 -4.05 0.01
CA ASN A 49 -19.24 -5.48 0.24
C ASN A 49 -20.47 -5.81 1.10
N SER A 50 -20.90 -7.07 1.08
CA SER A 50 -22.05 -7.57 1.85
C SER A 50 -21.87 -7.46 3.38
N ASN A 51 -20.64 -7.23 3.84
CA ASN A 51 -20.29 -7.17 5.26
C ASN A 51 -20.39 -5.74 5.81
N GLY A 52 -20.88 -4.78 5.02
CA GLY A 52 -21.07 -3.39 5.42
C GLY A 52 -19.79 -2.56 5.41
N CYS A 53 -18.72 -3.06 4.76
CA CYS A 53 -17.51 -2.28 4.53
C CYS A 53 -17.46 -1.75 3.10
N ILE A 54 -16.82 -0.59 2.94
CA ILE A 54 -16.59 0.07 1.66
C ILE A 54 -15.11 -0.04 1.32
N GLN A 55 -14.81 -0.55 0.13
CA GLN A 55 -13.47 -0.61 -0.43
C GLN A 55 -13.27 0.54 -1.42
N TYR A 56 -12.18 1.28 -1.24
CA TYR A 56 -11.70 2.33 -2.14
C TYR A 56 -10.40 1.85 -2.77
N THR A 57 -10.32 1.86 -4.10
CA THR A 57 -9.11 1.50 -4.84
C THR A 57 -8.60 2.74 -5.59
N ASN A 58 -7.35 3.13 -5.35
CA ASN A 58 -6.75 4.27 -6.04
C ASN A 58 -6.56 3.94 -7.53
N LYS A 59 -7.18 4.74 -8.40
CA LYS A 59 -7.08 4.66 -9.87
C LYS A 59 -6.46 5.90 -10.48
N THR A 60 -5.92 6.81 -9.67
CA THR A 60 -5.00 7.84 -10.17
C THR A 60 -3.71 7.15 -10.62
N ASP A 61 -3.14 7.56 -11.77
CA ASP A 61 -1.86 7.04 -12.33
C ASP A 61 -0.62 7.41 -11.45
N SER A 62 -0.82 7.70 -10.16
CA SER A 62 0.18 8.06 -9.16
C SER A 62 -0.38 7.91 -7.74
N GLU A 63 0.35 8.39 -6.72
CA GLU A 63 -0.11 8.39 -5.34
C GLU A 63 -1.34 9.28 -5.14
N ALA A 64 -2.35 8.77 -4.44
CA ALA A 64 -3.51 9.53 -4.01
C ALA A 64 -3.45 9.84 -2.51
N LYS A 65 -3.83 11.05 -2.11
CA LYS A 65 -3.83 11.48 -0.71
C LYS A 65 -5.19 11.22 -0.08
N VAL A 66 -5.18 10.57 1.08
CA VAL A 66 -6.34 10.44 1.96
C VAL A 66 -6.09 11.32 3.19
N GLU A 67 -6.89 12.35 3.35
CA GLU A 67 -6.85 13.23 4.51
C GLU A 67 -7.75 12.70 5.61
N ILE A 68 -7.33 12.82 6.86
CA ILE A 68 -7.90 12.10 7.98
C ILE A 68 -8.01 13.03 9.18
N LEU A 69 -9.24 13.19 9.68
CA LEU A 69 -9.51 13.73 11.00
C LEU A 69 -9.75 12.55 11.94
N ARG A 70 -8.92 12.43 12.98
CA ARG A 70 -9.02 11.39 14.00
C ARG A 70 -10.00 11.78 15.11
N SER A 71 -10.44 10.77 15.86
CA SER A 71 -11.35 10.92 17.01
C SER A 71 -10.80 11.75 18.17
N ASP A 72 -9.49 11.92 18.25
CA ASP A 72 -8.80 12.76 19.22
C ASP A 72 -8.59 14.21 18.74
N GLY A 73 -9.21 14.60 17.62
CA GLY A 73 -9.16 15.97 17.07
C GLY A 73 -7.91 16.29 16.25
N PHE A 74 -7.06 15.30 16.06
CA PHE A 74 -5.81 15.38 15.32
C PHE A 74 -6.06 15.21 13.81
N TYR A 75 -5.41 16.01 12.95
CA TYR A 75 -5.55 16.00 11.48
C TYR A 75 -4.24 15.78 10.67
N GLY A 76 -4.27 14.91 9.66
CA GLY A 76 -3.20 14.80 8.65
C GLY A 76 -3.55 13.83 7.54
N TRP A 77 -2.56 13.18 6.94
CA TRP A 77 -2.73 12.53 5.65
C TRP A 77 -1.92 11.24 5.48
N ILE A 78 -2.42 10.38 4.60
CA ILE A 78 -1.77 9.16 4.14
C ILE A 78 -1.77 9.18 2.61
N LYS A 79 -0.64 8.87 1.99
CA LYS A 79 -0.57 8.59 0.56
C LYS A 79 -0.71 7.11 0.29
N VAL A 80 -1.56 6.81 -0.68
CA VAL A 80 -1.89 5.47 -1.13
C VAL A 80 -1.38 5.35 -2.58
N PRO A 81 -0.52 4.36 -2.89
CA PRO A 81 0.02 4.20 -4.24
C PRO A 81 -1.07 3.85 -5.26
N GLU A 82 -0.74 3.93 -6.55
CA GLU A 82 -1.61 3.46 -7.62
C GLU A 82 -2.06 2.01 -7.35
N ASN A 83 -3.35 1.72 -7.56
CA ASN A 83 -4.00 0.45 -7.24
C ASN A 83 -3.96 0.05 -5.75
N GLY A 84 -3.52 0.94 -4.86
CA GLY A 84 -3.60 0.75 -3.42
C GLY A 84 -5.05 0.76 -2.92
N ILE A 85 -5.30 0.01 -1.85
CA ILE A 85 -6.64 -0.27 -1.36
C ILE A 85 -6.80 0.27 0.07
N VAL A 86 -7.91 0.96 0.30
CA VAL A 86 -8.40 1.38 1.62
C VAL A 86 -9.75 0.72 1.87
N VAL A 87 -9.88 -0.06 2.94
CA VAL A 87 -11.15 -0.66 3.37
C VAL A 87 -11.67 0.06 4.60
N VAL A 88 -12.90 0.55 4.52
CA VAL A 88 -13.56 1.31 5.57
C VAL A 88 -14.71 0.50 6.14
N CYS A 89 -14.64 0.17 7.42
CA CYS A 89 -15.66 -0.57 8.16
C CYS A 89 -16.11 0.27 9.37
N GLY A 90 -17.26 0.95 9.26
CA GLY A 90 -17.70 1.91 10.27
C GLY A 90 -16.72 3.08 10.42
N SER A 91 -16.16 3.29 11.62
CA SER A 91 -15.19 4.35 11.93
C SER A 91 -13.72 3.89 11.88
N VAL A 92 -13.46 2.71 11.29
CA VAL A 92 -12.11 2.15 11.15
C VAL A 92 -11.73 2.06 9.68
N ALA A 93 -10.55 2.57 9.34
CA ALA A 93 -9.96 2.48 8.01
C ALA A 93 -8.73 1.55 8.03
N HIS A 94 -8.70 0.63 7.08
CA HIS A 94 -7.61 -0.31 6.84
C HIS A 94 -6.93 0.06 5.52
N PHE A 95 -5.75 0.66 5.60
CA PHE A 95 -4.89 0.92 4.46
C PHE A 95 -4.05 -0.34 4.22
N LEU A 96 -4.30 -1.05 3.13
CA LEU A 96 -3.55 -2.28 2.81
C LEU A 96 -2.15 -1.96 2.27
N ALA A 97 -2.01 -0.76 1.70
CA ALA A 97 -0.76 -0.22 1.22
C ALA A 97 -0.68 1.27 1.51
N VAL A 98 0.43 1.71 2.10
CA VAL A 98 0.79 3.12 2.24
C VAL A 98 2.17 3.33 1.67
N SER A 99 2.36 4.43 0.94
CA SER A 99 3.67 4.82 0.40
C SER A 99 4.33 5.90 1.27
N ASP A 100 3.53 6.80 1.84
CA ASP A 100 3.98 7.86 2.73
C ASP A 100 2.84 8.29 3.67
N PHE A 101 3.17 8.86 4.83
CA PHE A 101 2.18 9.39 5.78
C PHE A 101 2.79 10.38 6.76
N GLU A 102 1.98 11.31 7.25
CA GLU A 102 2.35 12.22 8.36
C GLU A 102 1.48 11.91 9.59
N LEU A 103 2.08 11.28 10.62
CA LEU A 103 1.48 10.97 11.93
C LEU A 103 2.56 11.09 13.05
N PRO A 104 2.30 11.67 14.24
CA PRO A 104 1.07 12.26 14.72
C PRO A 104 0.90 13.71 14.26
N LEU A 105 -0.35 14.11 14.28
CA LEU A 105 -0.87 15.29 13.66
C LEU A 105 -0.56 16.48 14.57
N LYS A 106 -0.25 17.65 14.02
CA LYS A 106 -0.21 18.87 14.85
C LYS A 106 -1.64 19.12 15.38
N PRO A 107 -1.84 19.63 16.61
CA PRO A 107 -3.13 20.21 16.96
C PRO A 107 -3.41 21.37 16.00
N GLY A 108 -4.55 21.35 15.30
CA GLY A 108 -4.89 22.41 14.34
C GLY A 108 -6.28 22.20 13.74
N PRO A 109 -6.97 23.29 13.35
CA PRO A 109 -8.32 23.20 12.83
C PRO A 109 -8.35 22.48 11.47
N TRP A 110 -9.34 21.62 11.27
CA TRP A 110 -9.65 21.03 9.97
C TRP A 110 -10.08 22.15 9.00
N VAL A 111 -9.43 22.25 7.84
CA VAL A 111 -9.82 23.15 6.76
C VAL A 111 -10.30 22.28 5.59
N PRO A 112 -11.61 22.27 5.28
CA PRO A 112 -12.18 21.54 4.14
C PRO A 112 -11.64 21.97 2.79
#